data_AF-A0A501Y1Z3-F1
#
_entry.id   AF-A0A501Y1Z3-F1
#
_cell.length_a   1.000
_cell.length_b   1.000
_cell.length_c   1.000
_cell.angle_alpha   90.00
_cell.angle_beta   90.00
_cell.angle_gamma   90.00
#
_symmetry.space_group_name_H-M   'P 1'
#
loop_
_entity.id
_entity.type
_entity.pdbx_description
1 polymer ?
#
loop_
_entity_poly.entity_id
_entity_poly.type
_entity_poly.pdbx_seq_one_letter_code
_entity_poly.pdbx_strand_id
1 'polypeptide(L)'
;MVIRQFFILLILCIGVINPAFALSKLEASVDRNPVMEGEYFVLNVSADDEVDTGKLDTSILLKDFIVGRTSVSRSTQIMNFDAVKETRWQVLLAPKQKGQLTIPSFSIDGVSSAEIPLKVVEAGAQPEQAKNLFIDAKVSSDEAYVGQLITYKVKLYLAVELQRGVLNAPVIEGAQIKQIGEDKDGSEIIDGRRYRVIERTYGIIPDLPGQVNIKGATFSGDVLVESQRRGGMFGFNESRPMQAGAPSLSIQVNPAPASFLGQWLVADLVVLKESFPEDVKEFTVGSPITRTITLLASNADENSLPDIVQGLPPELKSYPEKPQRQSFVRDAQIVSQYSITSAIVPSKAGTFTLPEVKVPWWNPHLKRQEIATLPARTIEVKGGAIIDTPVEPNWQANTSTRNEGSWSANLFALLWLVTLIAWGVTLVAWRRALKRQRPVNTQVQPQPLVLGNGLKGLEQACARGHVSDILQQLQQYFSEQAARPMTLDKIAAQSNELAEAIRQLQALAYGGKANSGTQLADAVKALLSAVKSGNLKTMVQPSTPLRPLNPNG
;
A
#
# COMPACT_ATOMS: atom_id res chain seq x y z
N MET A 1 66.43 -36.10 10.33
CA MET A 1 65.45 -35.06 10.76
C MET A 1 65.13 -34.03 9.68
N VAL A 2 66.08 -33.66 8.81
CA VAL A 2 65.92 -32.59 7.80
C VAL A 2 64.85 -32.90 6.72
N ILE A 3 64.76 -34.14 6.24
CA ILE A 3 63.79 -34.56 5.21
C ILE A 3 62.33 -34.45 5.68
N ARG A 4 62.07 -34.71 6.97
CA ARG A 4 60.73 -34.64 7.56
C ARG A 4 60.28 -33.18 7.77
N GLN A 5 61.22 -32.27 8.03
CA GLN A 5 60.96 -30.83 8.08
C GLN A 5 60.71 -30.24 6.69
N PHE A 6 61.42 -30.72 5.65
CA PHE A 6 61.21 -30.29 4.27
C PHE A 6 59.83 -30.70 3.73
N PHE A 7 59.36 -31.91 4.07
CA PHE A 7 58.02 -32.37 3.69
C PHE A 7 56.89 -31.60 4.40
N ILE A 8 57.08 -31.22 5.66
CA ILE A 8 56.11 -30.39 6.40
C ILE A 8 56.07 -28.98 5.80
N LEU A 9 57.23 -28.43 5.41
CA LEU A 9 57.30 -27.10 4.77
C LEU A 9 56.66 -27.11 3.36
N LEU A 10 56.84 -28.19 2.60
CA LEU A 10 56.21 -28.37 1.29
C LEU A 10 54.67 -28.48 1.40
N ILE A 11 54.16 -29.22 2.39
CA ILE A 11 52.73 -29.34 2.65
C ILE A 11 52.14 -28.03 3.18
N LEU A 12 52.89 -27.26 3.97
CA LEU A 12 52.50 -25.92 4.42
C LEU A 12 52.45 -24.92 3.26
N CYS A 13 53.38 -25.00 2.30
CA CYS A 13 53.38 -24.13 1.10
C CYS A 13 52.24 -24.47 0.12
N ILE A 14 51.78 -25.72 0.06
CA ILE A 14 50.66 -26.13 -0.80
C ILE A 14 49.30 -25.72 -0.19
N GLY A 15 49.22 -25.53 1.13
CA GLY A 15 47.99 -25.12 1.83
C GLY A 15 47.64 -23.62 1.81
N VAL A 16 48.48 -22.76 1.21
CA VAL A 16 48.29 -21.28 1.22
C VAL A 16 47.79 -20.73 -0.12
N ILE A 17 47.64 -21.57 -1.15
CA ILE A 17 47.14 -21.13 -2.46
C ILE A 17 45.62 -21.34 -2.50
N ASN A 18 44.87 -20.52 -1.75
CA ASN A 18 43.45 -20.35 -2.06
C ASN A 18 43.38 -19.43 -3.29
N PRO A 19 42.84 -19.86 -4.44
CA PRO A 19 42.46 -18.91 -5.47
C PRO A 19 41.32 -18.07 -4.88
N ALA A 20 41.66 -16.85 -4.46
CA ALA A 20 40.66 -15.83 -4.26
C ALA A 20 40.12 -15.51 -5.65
N PHE A 21 38.93 -16.04 -5.97
CA PHE A 21 38.13 -15.49 -7.07
C PHE A 21 37.84 -14.05 -6.67
N ALA A 22 38.60 -13.13 -7.26
CA ALA A 22 38.38 -11.71 -7.16
C ALA A 22 37.69 -11.28 -8.45
N LEU A 23 36.82 -10.27 -8.35
CA LEU A 23 36.27 -9.54 -9.47
C LEU A 23 37.34 -9.33 -10.54
N SER A 24 37.11 -9.84 -11.75
CA SER A 24 38.07 -9.78 -12.84
C SER A 24 37.56 -8.94 -14.01
N LYS A 25 36.24 -8.79 -14.10
CA LYS A 25 35.57 -8.16 -15.23
C LYS A 25 34.39 -7.31 -14.77
N LEU A 26 34.37 -6.06 -15.23
CA LEU A 26 33.24 -5.15 -15.08
C LEU A 26 32.83 -4.63 -16.45
N GLU A 27 31.61 -4.94 -16.88
CA GLU A 27 31.06 -4.48 -18.16
C GLU A 27 29.91 -3.51 -17.94
N ALA A 28 29.85 -2.47 -18.77
CA ALA A 28 28.75 -1.52 -18.80
C ALA A 28 28.17 -1.47 -20.23
N SER A 29 26.84 -1.49 -20.36
CA SER A 29 26.15 -1.43 -21.63
C SER A 29 24.79 -0.75 -21.49
N VAL A 30 24.25 -0.21 -22.58
CA VAL A 30 22.91 0.39 -22.62
C VAL A 30 21.98 -0.48 -23.46
N ASP A 31 20.70 -0.50 -23.12
CA ASP A 31 19.68 -1.24 -23.87
C ASP A 31 19.41 -0.64 -25.26
N ARG A 32 19.64 0.67 -25.43
CA ARG A 32 19.51 1.37 -26.71
C ARG A 32 20.43 2.60 -26.83
N ASN A 33 20.84 2.89 -28.06
CA ASN A 33 21.59 4.08 -28.46
C ASN A 33 21.35 4.31 -29.97
N PRO A 34 20.77 5.43 -30.43
CA PRO A 34 20.50 6.67 -29.71
C PRO A 34 19.38 6.57 -28.66
N VAL A 35 19.37 7.51 -27.71
CA VAL A 35 18.32 7.69 -26.69
C VAL A 35 17.63 9.04 -26.87
N MET A 36 16.46 9.25 -26.27
CA MET A 36 15.74 10.52 -26.33
C MET A 36 15.93 11.33 -25.05
N GLU A 37 15.99 12.65 -25.19
CA GLU A 37 15.98 13.58 -24.05
C GLU A 37 14.76 13.36 -23.16
N GLY A 38 14.96 13.26 -21.84
CA GLY A 38 13.91 13.03 -20.85
C GLY A 38 13.31 11.61 -20.83
N GLU A 39 13.65 10.74 -21.79
CA GLU A 39 13.14 9.37 -21.85
C GLU A 39 14.04 8.39 -21.10
N TYR A 40 13.42 7.51 -20.30
CA TYR A 40 14.13 6.52 -19.50
C TYR A 40 14.63 5.34 -20.33
N PHE A 41 15.93 5.05 -20.25
CA PHE A 41 16.61 3.89 -20.80
C PHE A 41 17.35 3.12 -19.69
N VAL A 42 17.83 1.91 -19.98
CA VAL A 42 18.46 1.04 -18.98
C VAL A 42 19.96 0.94 -19.22
N LEU A 43 20.74 1.35 -18.22
CA LEU A 43 22.16 1.03 -18.10
C LEU A 43 22.31 -0.31 -17.37
N ASN A 44 22.92 -1.29 -18.04
CA ASN A 44 23.33 -2.55 -17.45
C ASN A 44 24.80 -2.47 -17.05
N VAL A 45 25.09 -2.73 -15.78
CA VAL A 45 26.46 -2.95 -15.28
C VAL A 45 26.54 -4.38 -14.78
N SER A 46 27.52 -5.17 -15.22
CA SER A 46 27.69 -6.57 -14.80
C SER A 46 29.11 -6.84 -14.32
N ALA A 47 29.19 -7.47 -13.15
CA ALA A 47 30.41 -7.96 -12.52
C ALA A 47 30.41 -9.49 -12.51
N ASP A 48 31.55 -10.10 -12.81
CA ASP A 48 31.74 -11.56 -12.82
C ASP A 48 32.04 -12.16 -11.43
N ASP A 49 31.54 -11.51 -10.39
CA ASP A 49 31.67 -11.96 -9.00
C ASP A 49 30.45 -11.49 -8.18
N GLU A 50 30.29 -12.03 -6.97
CA GLU A 50 29.27 -11.62 -6.02
C GLU A 50 29.70 -10.34 -5.29
N VAL A 51 29.34 -9.21 -5.89
CA VAL A 51 29.60 -7.87 -5.34
C VAL A 51 28.45 -7.37 -4.46
N ASP A 52 28.80 -6.61 -3.40
CA ASP A 52 27.83 -5.90 -2.58
C ASP A 52 27.00 -4.88 -3.39
N THR A 53 25.70 -4.76 -3.13
CA THR A 53 24.79 -3.97 -3.95
C THR A 53 25.16 -2.48 -3.97
N GLY A 54 25.68 -1.96 -2.85
CA GLY A 54 26.07 -0.56 -2.66
C GLY A 54 27.44 -0.18 -3.22
N LYS A 55 28.19 -1.12 -3.82
CA LYS A 55 29.52 -0.85 -4.40
C LYS A 55 29.47 -0.07 -5.71
N LEU A 56 28.35 -0.11 -6.43
CA LEU A 56 28.20 0.68 -7.66
C LEU A 56 27.85 2.13 -7.30
N ASP A 57 28.83 3.03 -7.44
CA ASP A 57 28.59 4.47 -7.29
C ASP A 57 27.93 5.04 -8.55
N THR A 58 26.67 5.48 -8.41
CA THR A 58 25.89 6.11 -9.48
C THR A 58 25.87 7.64 -9.39
N SER A 59 26.50 8.23 -8.36
CA SER A 59 26.50 9.68 -8.14
C SER A 59 27.16 10.44 -9.29
N ILE A 60 28.15 9.83 -9.95
CA ILE A 60 28.82 10.36 -11.14
C ILE A 60 27.86 10.62 -12.32
N LEU A 61 26.71 9.93 -12.36
CA LEU A 61 25.70 10.06 -13.42
C LEU A 61 24.75 11.25 -13.17
N LEU A 62 24.63 11.72 -11.93
CA LEU A 62 23.67 12.76 -11.55
C LEU A 62 23.94 14.11 -12.22
N LYS A 63 25.12 14.31 -12.80
CA LYS A 63 25.46 15.50 -13.57
C LYS A 63 24.57 15.60 -14.81
N ASP A 64 24.63 14.60 -15.68
CA ASP A 64 24.04 14.64 -17.02
C ASP A 64 22.72 13.85 -17.13
N PHE A 65 22.42 13.00 -16.13
CA PHE A 65 21.26 12.11 -16.12
C PHE A 65 20.39 12.31 -14.88
N ILE A 66 19.09 12.09 -15.04
CA ILE A 66 18.19 11.76 -13.94
C ILE A 66 18.37 10.27 -13.65
N VAL A 67 18.89 9.95 -12.47
CA VAL A 67 19.11 8.56 -12.04
C VAL A 67 17.85 8.06 -11.34
N GLY A 68 17.19 7.11 -11.98
CA GLY A 68 16.00 6.43 -11.47
C GLY A 68 16.34 5.26 -10.56
N ARG A 69 15.42 4.29 -10.49
CA ARG A 69 15.58 3.11 -9.65
C ARG A 69 16.70 2.21 -10.18
N THR A 70 17.54 1.71 -9.27
CA THR A 70 18.50 0.65 -9.52
C THR A 70 17.93 -0.69 -9.07
N SER A 71 17.87 -1.66 -9.99
CA SER A 71 17.59 -3.07 -9.68
C SER A 71 18.90 -3.84 -9.65
N VAL A 72 19.05 -4.79 -8.74
CA VAL A 72 20.25 -5.64 -8.64
C VAL A 72 19.84 -7.09 -8.62
N SER A 73 20.45 -7.89 -9.49
CA SER A 73 20.28 -9.34 -9.54
C SER A 73 21.63 -10.03 -9.30
N ARG A 74 21.64 -11.02 -8.43
CA ARG A 74 22.80 -11.90 -8.20
C ARG A 74 22.45 -13.30 -8.68
N SER A 75 23.37 -13.93 -9.40
CA SER A 75 23.21 -15.28 -9.91
C SER A 75 24.47 -16.09 -9.62
N THR A 76 24.28 -17.33 -9.17
CA THR A 76 25.35 -18.31 -9.02
C THR A 76 24.98 -19.53 -9.83
N GLN A 77 25.77 -19.84 -10.86
CA GLN A 77 25.61 -21.01 -11.71
C GLN A 77 26.76 -21.98 -11.45
N ILE A 78 26.47 -23.27 -11.34
CA ILE A 78 27.49 -24.31 -11.23
C ILE A 78 27.66 -24.93 -12.61
N MET A 79 28.82 -24.74 -13.22
CA MET A 79 29.18 -25.31 -14.52
C MET A 79 30.42 -26.17 -14.36
N ASN A 80 30.33 -27.47 -14.70
CA ASN A 80 31.46 -28.40 -14.64
C ASN A 80 32.22 -28.39 -13.28
N PHE A 81 31.49 -28.31 -12.17
CA PHE A 81 32.00 -28.18 -10.78
C PHE A 81 32.61 -26.82 -10.40
N ASP A 82 32.72 -25.88 -11.33
CA ASP A 82 33.12 -24.50 -11.04
C ASP A 82 31.88 -23.60 -10.82
N ALA A 83 31.93 -22.78 -9.77
CA ALA A 83 30.87 -21.81 -9.48
C ALA A 83 31.15 -20.50 -10.22
N VAL A 84 30.30 -20.16 -11.19
CA VAL A 84 30.27 -18.86 -11.87
C VAL A 84 29.28 -17.96 -11.15
N LYS A 85 29.77 -16.83 -10.64
CA LYS A 85 28.95 -15.82 -9.97
C LYS A 85 28.81 -14.60 -10.88
N GLU A 86 27.64 -13.97 -10.86
CA GLU A 86 27.38 -12.73 -11.60
C GLU A 86 26.52 -11.80 -10.75
N THR A 87 26.96 -10.55 -10.57
CA THR A 87 26.13 -9.46 -10.06
C THR A 87 25.84 -8.48 -11.20
N ARG A 88 24.55 -8.24 -11.47
CA ARG A 88 24.10 -7.28 -12.49
C ARG A 88 23.28 -6.17 -11.85
N TRP A 89 23.64 -4.92 -12.12
CA TRP A 89 22.86 -3.74 -11.83
C TRP A 89 22.16 -3.26 -13.10
N GLN A 90 20.87 -2.94 -12.97
CA GLN A 90 20.09 -2.26 -13.99
C GLN A 90 19.69 -0.91 -13.43
N VAL A 91 20.32 0.14 -13.94
CA VAL A 91 20.09 1.52 -13.53
C VAL A 91 19.24 2.21 -14.58
N LEU A 92 18.08 2.71 -14.18
CA LEU A 92 17.21 3.47 -15.06
C LEU A 92 17.72 4.92 -15.17
N LEU A 93 17.97 5.41 -16.38
CA LEU A 93 18.54 6.74 -16.62
C LEU A 93 17.69 7.52 -17.62
N ALA A 94 17.51 8.83 -17.40
CA ALA A 94 16.96 9.73 -18.41
C ALA A 94 17.95 10.88 -18.68
N PRO A 95 18.34 11.17 -19.94
CA PRO A 95 19.21 12.28 -20.27
C PRO A 95 18.54 13.62 -19.98
N LYS A 96 19.27 14.57 -19.38
CA LYS A 96 18.74 15.91 -19.09
C LYS A 96 18.75 16.87 -20.28
N GLN A 97 19.57 16.59 -21.30
CA GLN A 97 19.80 17.47 -22.45
C GLN A 97 20.11 16.66 -23.71
N LYS A 98 19.73 17.18 -24.88
CA LYS A 98 20.10 16.62 -26.19
C LYS A 98 21.58 16.86 -26.54
N GLY A 99 22.15 15.97 -27.37
CA GLY A 99 23.53 16.07 -27.82
C GLY A 99 24.34 14.78 -27.65
N GLN A 100 25.67 14.90 -27.67
CA GLN A 100 26.59 13.80 -27.38
C GLN A 100 26.90 13.82 -25.89
N LEU A 101 26.49 12.77 -25.17
CA LEU A 101 26.83 12.55 -23.77
C LEU A 101 27.75 11.34 -23.65
N THR A 102 28.44 11.21 -22.52
CA THR A 102 29.24 10.02 -22.21
C THR A 102 28.83 9.51 -20.84
N ILE A 103 28.53 8.21 -20.75
CA ILE A 103 28.41 7.53 -19.46
C ILE A 103 29.84 7.23 -18.99
N PRO A 104 30.29 7.80 -17.85
CA PRO A 104 31.66 7.60 -17.38
C PRO A 104 31.94 6.15 -17.00
N SER A 105 33.22 5.80 -16.92
CA SER A 105 33.67 4.50 -16.44
C SER A 105 33.30 4.32 -14.97
N PHE A 106 32.76 3.14 -14.64
CA PHE A 106 32.58 2.67 -13.27
C PHE A 106 33.77 1.85 -12.83
N SER A 107 34.15 1.97 -11.55
CA SER A 107 35.21 1.17 -10.92
C SER A 107 34.69 0.49 -9.66
N ILE A 108 34.93 -0.81 -9.54
CA ILE A 108 34.61 -1.63 -8.38
C ILE A 108 35.84 -2.45 -8.05
N ASP A 109 36.31 -2.38 -6.81
CA ASP A 109 37.47 -3.15 -6.29
C ASP A 109 38.71 -3.13 -7.21
N GLY A 110 38.93 -2.00 -7.89
CA GLY A 110 40.07 -1.77 -8.79
C GLY A 110 39.85 -2.19 -10.24
N VAL A 111 38.73 -2.85 -10.57
CA VAL A 111 38.35 -3.20 -11.94
C VAL A 111 37.42 -2.14 -12.51
N SER A 112 37.74 -1.63 -13.70
CA SER A 112 37.00 -0.55 -14.35
C SER A 112 36.30 -1.01 -15.62
N SER A 113 35.12 -0.45 -15.88
CA SER A 113 34.36 -0.65 -17.12
C SER A 113 34.78 0.35 -18.20
N ALA A 114 34.35 0.14 -19.44
CA ALA A 114 34.53 1.12 -20.51
C ALA A 114 33.51 2.27 -20.38
N GLU A 115 33.93 3.48 -20.80
CA GLU A 115 33.01 4.60 -21.02
C GLU A 115 32.07 4.30 -22.21
N ILE A 116 30.84 4.80 -22.14
CA ILE A 116 29.83 4.58 -23.20
C ILE A 116 29.47 5.91 -23.85
N PRO A 117 29.83 6.15 -25.12
CA PRO A 117 29.35 7.31 -25.87
C PRO A 117 27.87 7.15 -26.19
N LEU A 118 27.10 8.19 -25.92
CA LEU A 118 25.64 8.19 -26.01
C LEU A 118 25.15 9.34 -26.89
N LYS A 119 24.42 9.00 -27.96
CA LYS A 119 23.78 10.00 -28.81
C LYS A 119 22.36 10.27 -28.31
N VAL A 120 22.10 11.49 -27.84
CA VAL A 120 20.79 11.94 -27.36
C VAL A 120 20.10 12.78 -28.44
N VAL A 121 18.94 12.30 -28.88
CA VAL A 121 18.08 12.97 -29.88
C VAL A 121 16.89 13.65 -29.19
N GLU A 122 16.23 14.55 -29.91
CA GLU A 122 15.06 15.29 -29.42
C GLU A 122 13.86 14.37 -29.23
N ALA A 123 13.07 14.62 -28.18
CA ALA A 123 11.85 13.87 -27.91
C ALA A 123 10.87 14.02 -29.09
N GLY A 124 10.44 12.88 -29.67
CA GLY A 124 9.54 12.85 -30.83
C GLY A 124 10.21 12.80 -32.22
N ALA A 125 11.54 12.72 -32.30
CA ALA A 125 12.28 12.69 -33.58
C ALA A 125 12.34 11.30 -34.26
N GLN A 126 11.80 10.25 -33.64
CA GLN A 126 11.65 8.90 -34.24
C GLN A 126 10.15 8.60 -34.43
N PRO A 127 9.75 7.84 -35.47
CA PRO A 127 8.37 7.39 -35.59
C PRO A 127 7.99 6.65 -34.31
N GLU A 128 6.75 6.82 -33.84
CA GLU A 128 6.20 6.13 -32.66
C GLU A 128 6.35 4.62 -32.78
N GLN A 129 7.53 4.09 -32.48
CA GLN A 129 7.72 2.68 -32.19
C GLN A 129 7.03 2.47 -30.85
N ALA A 130 5.78 2.03 -30.95
CA ALA A 130 4.86 1.63 -29.90
C ALA A 130 5.59 1.31 -28.60
N LYS A 131 5.74 2.31 -27.73
CA LYS A 131 6.47 2.19 -26.45
C LYS A 131 5.88 1.01 -25.69
N ASN A 132 6.72 0.19 -25.06
CA ASN A 132 6.23 -0.94 -24.23
C ASN A 132 5.40 -0.44 -23.03
N LEU A 133 5.64 0.79 -22.60
CA LEU A 133 5.04 1.46 -21.45
C LEU A 133 4.95 2.96 -21.74
N PHE A 134 3.77 3.56 -21.57
CA PHE A 134 3.63 5.01 -21.56
C PHE A 134 2.37 5.44 -20.79
N ILE A 135 2.28 6.72 -20.45
CA ILE A 135 1.12 7.31 -19.77
C ILE A 135 0.53 8.40 -20.65
N ASP A 136 -0.77 8.34 -20.88
CA ASP A 136 -1.56 9.47 -21.38
C ASP A 136 -2.35 10.09 -20.23
N ALA A 137 -2.59 11.39 -20.29
CA ALA A 137 -3.43 12.06 -19.32
C ALA A 137 -4.23 13.21 -19.92
N LYS A 138 -5.46 13.37 -19.45
CA LYS A 138 -6.39 14.40 -19.92
C LYS A 138 -7.09 15.06 -18.74
N VAL A 139 -7.23 16.38 -18.80
CA VAL A 139 -8.11 17.13 -17.90
C VAL A 139 -9.47 17.28 -18.57
N SER A 140 -10.53 17.32 -17.76
CA SER A 140 -11.91 17.54 -18.23
C SER A 140 -12.16 18.93 -18.82
N SER A 141 -11.37 19.93 -18.45
CA SER A 141 -11.46 21.31 -18.94
C SER A 141 -10.11 22.00 -18.85
N ASP A 142 -9.82 22.92 -19.77
CA ASP A 142 -8.66 23.81 -19.76
C ASP A 142 -8.91 25.09 -18.93
N GLU A 143 -10.17 25.40 -18.66
CA GLU A 143 -10.63 26.50 -17.82
C GLU A 143 -11.43 25.97 -16.62
N ALA A 144 -11.20 26.53 -15.43
CA ALA A 144 -11.91 26.19 -14.21
C ALA A 144 -12.15 27.43 -13.34
N TYR A 145 -12.95 27.31 -12.29
CA TYR A 145 -13.10 28.33 -11.25
C TYR A 145 -12.49 27.86 -9.92
N VAL A 146 -12.13 28.80 -9.05
CA VAL A 146 -11.71 28.49 -7.67
C VAL A 146 -12.78 27.66 -6.97
N GLY A 147 -12.38 26.54 -6.35
CA GLY A 147 -13.27 25.59 -5.69
C GLY A 147 -14.03 24.64 -6.63
N GLN A 148 -13.87 24.76 -7.96
CA GLN A 148 -14.46 23.83 -8.91
C GLN A 148 -13.70 22.51 -8.91
N LEU A 149 -14.42 21.39 -8.85
CA LEU A 149 -13.82 20.09 -9.04
C LEU A 149 -13.65 19.82 -10.54
N ILE A 150 -12.41 19.67 -10.98
CA ILE A 150 -12.09 19.18 -12.32
C ILE A 150 -11.52 17.77 -12.23
N THR A 151 -11.81 16.93 -13.22
CA THR A 151 -11.24 15.59 -13.31
C THR A 151 -9.97 15.58 -14.14
N TYR A 152 -8.97 14.84 -13.67
CA TYR A 152 -7.72 14.51 -14.36
C TYR A 152 -7.64 12.99 -14.50
N LYS A 153 -7.82 12.52 -15.73
CA LYS A 153 -7.86 11.09 -16.08
C LYS A 153 -6.50 10.66 -16.59
N VAL A 154 -5.94 9.64 -15.96
CA VAL A 154 -4.65 9.03 -16.29
C VAL A 154 -4.90 7.66 -16.89
N LYS A 155 -4.27 7.36 -18.02
CA LYS A 155 -4.25 6.03 -18.63
C LYS A 155 -2.81 5.55 -18.74
N LEU A 156 -2.50 4.47 -18.01
CA LEU A 156 -1.24 3.76 -18.14
C LEU A 156 -1.40 2.64 -19.19
N TYR A 157 -0.63 2.72 -20.27
CA TYR A 157 -0.61 1.71 -21.32
C TYR A 157 0.58 0.77 -21.12
N LEU A 158 0.30 -0.54 -21.03
CA LEU A 158 1.26 -1.61 -20.80
C LEU A 158 1.16 -2.65 -21.94
N ALA A 159 2.22 -2.78 -22.75
CA ALA A 159 2.37 -3.86 -23.74
C ALA A 159 3.34 -4.96 -23.27
N VAL A 160 3.71 -4.94 -22.00
CA VAL A 160 4.57 -5.92 -21.32
C VAL A 160 3.91 -6.33 -20.00
N GLU A 161 4.27 -7.51 -19.50
CA GLU A 161 3.70 -8.03 -18.25
C GLU A 161 4.29 -7.28 -17.06
N LEU A 162 3.42 -6.71 -16.22
CA LEU A 162 3.81 -5.99 -15.01
C LEU A 162 3.99 -6.95 -13.84
N GLN A 163 5.17 -6.99 -13.22
CA GLN A 163 5.37 -7.75 -11.98
C GLN A 163 4.94 -6.97 -10.74
N ARG A 164 5.37 -5.71 -10.68
CA ARG A 164 5.03 -4.77 -9.60
C ARG A 164 5.18 -3.34 -10.10
N GLY A 165 4.34 -2.44 -9.64
CA GLY A 165 4.47 -1.03 -9.97
C GLY A 165 3.51 -0.17 -9.19
N VAL A 166 3.79 1.13 -9.18
CA VAL A 166 2.97 2.14 -8.52
C VAL A 166 2.73 3.28 -9.50
N LEU A 167 1.46 3.66 -9.62
CA LEU A 167 1.03 4.88 -10.30
C LEU A 167 0.92 6.00 -9.27
N ASN A 168 1.76 7.01 -9.38
CA ASN A 168 1.80 8.18 -8.52
C ASN A 168 0.86 9.27 -9.07
N ALA A 169 0.21 9.98 -8.15
CA ALA A 169 -0.65 11.11 -8.48
C ALA A 169 0.12 12.25 -9.18
N PRO A 170 -0.57 13.09 -9.99
CA PRO A 170 0.02 14.32 -10.48
C PRO A 170 0.39 15.25 -9.32
N VAL A 171 1.27 16.22 -9.59
CA VAL A 171 1.64 17.25 -8.62
C VAL A 171 1.14 18.61 -9.12
N ILE A 172 0.36 19.29 -8.29
CA ILE A 172 -0.18 20.63 -8.57
C ILE A 172 -0.03 21.49 -7.32
N GLU A 173 0.44 22.72 -7.48
CA GLU A 173 0.57 23.69 -6.39
C GLU A 173 -0.74 24.49 -6.26
N GLY A 174 -1.17 24.77 -5.02
CA GLY A 174 -2.38 25.56 -4.76
C GLY A 174 -3.69 24.86 -5.15
N ALA A 175 -3.71 23.52 -5.13
CA ALA A 175 -4.91 22.73 -5.36
C ALA A 175 -4.89 21.44 -4.53
N GLN A 176 -6.08 20.97 -4.17
CA GLN A 176 -6.27 19.68 -3.53
C GLN A 176 -6.44 18.59 -4.58
N ILE A 177 -5.86 17.41 -4.33
CA ILE A 177 -5.96 16.24 -5.21
C ILE A 177 -6.53 15.07 -4.42
N LYS A 178 -7.56 14.42 -4.96
CA LYS A 178 -8.10 13.17 -4.42
C LYS A 178 -8.35 12.15 -5.53
N GLN A 179 -8.06 10.88 -5.28
CA GLN A 179 -8.45 9.83 -6.23
C GLN A 179 -9.99 9.69 -6.22
N ILE A 180 -10.55 9.52 -7.41
CA ILE A 180 -11.98 9.37 -7.64
C ILE A 180 -12.26 7.92 -8.01
N GLY A 181 -12.89 7.18 -7.10
CA GLY A 181 -13.30 5.81 -7.32
C GLY A 181 -12.12 4.84 -7.43
N GLU A 182 -12.40 3.66 -7.97
CA GLU A 182 -11.42 2.59 -8.15
C GLU A 182 -10.76 2.66 -9.53
N ASP A 183 -9.61 2.01 -9.65
CA ASP A 183 -8.91 1.87 -10.92
C ASP A 183 -9.72 0.99 -11.87
N LYS A 184 -9.75 1.37 -13.15
CA LYS A 184 -10.38 0.57 -14.21
C LYS A 184 -9.32 -0.11 -15.05
N ASP A 185 -9.34 -1.43 -15.06
CA ASP A 185 -8.52 -2.25 -15.94
C ASP A 185 -9.25 -2.52 -17.27
N GLY A 186 -8.53 -2.42 -18.37
CA GLY A 186 -9.06 -2.66 -19.71
C GLY A 186 -7.97 -3.06 -20.71
N SER A 187 -8.34 -3.10 -21.99
CA SER A 187 -7.40 -3.31 -23.08
C SER A 187 -7.78 -2.47 -24.29
N GLU A 188 -6.78 -1.88 -24.93
CA GLU A 188 -6.94 -1.07 -26.13
C GLU A 188 -5.92 -1.52 -27.19
N ILE A 189 -6.23 -1.29 -28.47
CA ILE A 189 -5.32 -1.54 -29.59
C ILE A 189 -4.89 -0.21 -30.17
N ILE A 190 -3.59 0.08 -30.16
CA ILE A 190 -2.98 1.31 -30.69
C ILE A 190 -1.94 0.88 -31.72
N ASP A 191 -2.05 1.36 -32.95
CA ASP A 191 -1.16 1.04 -34.07
C ASP A 191 -0.93 -0.47 -34.27
N GLY A 192 -1.99 -1.25 -34.13
CA GLY A 192 -1.97 -2.72 -34.28
C GLY A 192 -1.37 -3.47 -33.09
N ARG A 193 -0.95 -2.79 -32.02
CA ARG A 193 -0.43 -3.39 -30.79
C ARG A 193 -1.46 -3.34 -29.67
N ARG A 194 -1.65 -4.47 -28.98
CA ARG A 194 -2.54 -4.56 -27.82
C ARG A 194 -1.82 -4.07 -26.56
N TYR A 195 -2.49 -3.19 -25.84
CA TYR A 195 -2.10 -2.69 -24.53
C TYR A 195 -3.11 -3.13 -23.48
N ARG A 196 -2.65 -3.53 -22.29
CA ARG A 196 -3.44 -3.44 -21.07
C ARG A 196 -3.47 -1.97 -20.65
N VAL A 197 -4.65 -1.47 -20.30
CA VAL A 197 -4.86 -0.08 -19.91
C VAL A 197 -5.33 -0.05 -18.47
N ILE A 198 -4.60 0.66 -17.61
CA ILE A 198 -5.03 0.96 -16.25
C ILE A 198 -5.44 2.43 -16.22
N GLU A 199 -6.74 2.69 -16.07
CA GLU A 199 -7.31 4.03 -15.98
C GLU A 199 -7.54 4.42 -14.51
N ARG A 200 -6.98 5.56 -14.10
CA ARG A 200 -7.20 6.16 -12.78
C ARG A 200 -7.66 7.60 -12.95
N THR A 201 -8.69 7.98 -12.19
CA THR A 201 -9.22 9.35 -12.23
C THR A 201 -8.92 10.07 -10.93
N TYR A 202 -8.43 11.30 -11.04
CA TYR A 202 -8.19 12.20 -9.92
C TYR A 202 -9.15 13.40 -10.01
N GLY A 203 -9.58 13.90 -8.86
CA GLY A 203 -10.29 15.15 -8.70
C GLY A 203 -9.30 16.20 -8.22
N ILE A 204 -9.26 17.32 -8.93
CA ILE A 204 -8.42 18.46 -8.61
C ILE A 204 -9.35 19.61 -8.26
N ILE A 205 -9.12 20.24 -7.11
CA ILE A 205 -9.89 21.40 -6.63
C ILE A 205 -8.90 22.55 -6.44
N PRO A 206 -8.87 23.55 -7.34
CA PRO A 206 -7.99 24.70 -7.21
C PRO A 206 -8.42 25.63 -6.08
N ASP A 207 -7.47 26.03 -5.23
CA ASP A 207 -7.71 26.92 -4.10
C ASP A 207 -7.50 28.40 -4.46
N LEU A 208 -6.69 28.68 -5.49
CA LEU A 208 -6.28 30.02 -5.88
C LEU A 208 -6.53 30.29 -7.38
N PRO A 209 -6.89 31.52 -7.76
CA PRO A 209 -7.02 31.90 -9.16
C PRO A 209 -5.64 32.09 -9.81
N GLY A 210 -5.58 31.91 -11.12
CA GLY A 210 -4.38 32.06 -11.94
C GLY A 210 -4.13 30.88 -12.87
N GLN A 211 -3.01 30.91 -13.58
CA GLN A 211 -2.57 29.79 -14.39
C GLN A 211 -1.93 28.74 -13.49
N VAL A 212 -2.45 27.53 -13.52
CA VAL A 212 -1.97 26.42 -12.69
C VAL A 212 -1.36 25.33 -13.56
N ASN A 213 -0.16 24.88 -13.21
CA ASN A 213 0.56 23.83 -13.93
C ASN A 213 0.43 22.50 -13.19
N ILE A 214 -0.11 21.51 -13.90
CA ILE A 214 -0.25 20.13 -13.45
C ILE A 214 0.97 19.37 -13.95
N LYS A 215 1.90 19.04 -13.05
CA LYS A 215 2.96 18.07 -13.36
C LYS A 215 2.31 16.69 -13.46
N GLY A 216 2.47 16.06 -14.62
CA GLY A 216 1.77 14.83 -14.95
C GLY A 216 2.02 13.68 -13.97
N ALA A 217 1.06 12.76 -13.88
CA ALA A 217 1.20 11.53 -13.11
C ALA A 217 2.41 10.70 -13.61
N THR A 218 3.03 9.96 -12.70
CA THR A 218 4.19 9.12 -13.01
C THR A 218 3.96 7.68 -12.61
N PHE A 219 4.60 6.76 -13.31
CA PHE A 219 4.59 5.33 -13.01
C PHE A 219 6.01 4.84 -12.82
N SER A 220 6.20 3.98 -11.81
CA SER A 220 7.45 3.29 -11.55
C SER A 220 7.17 1.82 -11.23
N GLY A 221 7.84 0.90 -11.91
CA GLY A 221 7.65 -0.52 -11.68
C GLY A 221 8.71 -1.41 -12.33
N ASP A 222 8.57 -2.72 -12.10
CA ASP A 222 9.35 -3.75 -12.78
C ASP A 222 8.44 -4.53 -13.73
N VAL A 223 8.88 -4.66 -14.97
CA VAL A 223 8.19 -5.41 -16.02
C VAL A 223 8.97 -6.65 -16.38
N LEU A 224 8.27 -7.66 -16.86
CA LEU A 224 8.84 -8.87 -17.39
C LEU A 224 9.09 -8.70 -18.89
N VAL A 225 10.34 -8.91 -19.30
CA VAL A 225 10.75 -8.84 -20.70
C VAL A 225 11.48 -10.11 -21.11
N GLU A 226 11.20 -10.56 -22.31
CA GLU A 226 11.85 -11.73 -22.90
C GLU A 226 13.35 -11.46 -23.07
N SER A 227 14.17 -12.41 -22.63
CA SER A 227 15.63 -12.32 -22.76
C SER A 227 16.03 -12.50 -24.23
N GLN A 228 16.82 -11.58 -24.77
CA GLN A 228 17.32 -11.67 -26.16
C GLN A 228 18.45 -12.71 -26.35
N ARG A 229 18.79 -13.52 -25.33
CA ARG A 229 19.82 -14.56 -25.49
C ARG A 229 19.37 -15.59 -26.53
N ARG A 230 19.97 -15.53 -27.72
CA ARG A 230 19.78 -16.49 -28.82
C ARG A 230 20.09 -17.91 -28.33
N GLY A 231 19.10 -18.81 -28.43
CA GLY A 231 19.36 -20.22 -28.75
C GLY A 231 19.19 -21.27 -27.66
N GLY A 232 18.16 -21.22 -26.81
CA GLY A 232 17.82 -22.37 -25.96
C GLY A 232 16.38 -22.39 -25.49
N MET A 233 15.81 -23.59 -25.31
CA MET A 233 14.45 -23.87 -24.80
C MET A 233 14.22 -23.42 -23.33
N PHE A 234 15.14 -22.63 -22.76
CA PHE A 234 15.20 -22.16 -21.38
C PHE A 234 15.46 -20.64 -21.32
N GLY A 235 14.75 -19.86 -22.14
CA GLY A 235 14.71 -18.41 -21.97
C GLY A 235 14.07 -18.07 -20.63
N PHE A 236 14.85 -17.53 -19.70
CA PHE A 236 14.29 -16.96 -18.47
C PHE A 236 13.88 -15.53 -18.76
N ASN A 237 12.62 -15.22 -18.47
CA ASN A 237 12.16 -13.86 -18.49
C ASN A 237 12.93 -13.01 -17.47
N GLU A 238 13.38 -11.83 -17.88
CA GLU A 238 14.15 -10.93 -17.04
C GLU A 238 13.23 -9.82 -16.49
N SER A 239 13.37 -9.53 -15.20
CA SER A 239 12.71 -8.38 -14.57
C SER A 239 13.51 -7.13 -14.89
N ARG A 240 12.88 -6.11 -15.50
CA ARG A 240 13.52 -4.81 -15.80
C ARG A 240 12.76 -3.65 -15.19
N PRO A 241 13.46 -2.69 -14.54
CA PRO A 241 12.82 -1.48 -14.05
C PRO A 241 12.39 -0.60 -15.23
N MET A 242 11.19 -0.02 -15.13
CA MET A 242 10.63 0.91 -16.10
C MET A 242 9.97 2.08 -15.39
N GLN A 243 10.03 3.26 -16.00
CA GLN A 243 9.27 4.44 -15.58
C GLN A 243 8.62 5.10 -16.78
N ALA A 244 7.48 5.73 -16.54
CA ALA A 244 6.79 6.57 -17.51
C ALA A 244 6.16 7.79 -16.80
N GLY A 245 5.98 8.89 -17.52
CA GLY A 245 5.35 10.10 -17.01
C GLY A 245 4.38 10.66 -18.03
N ALA A 246 3.25 11.17 -17.57
CA ALA A 246 2.33 11.94 -18.39
C ALA A 246 2.93 13.34 -18.68
N PRO A 247 2.58 13.96 -19.81
CA PRO A 247 2.96 15.34 -20.07
C PRO A 247 2.39 16.28 -18.99
N SER A 248 3.08 17.41 -18.79
CA SER A 248 2.53 18.48 -17.94
C SER A 248 1.42 19.20 -18.68
N LEU A 249 0.36 19.57 -17.96
CA LEU A 249 -0.80 20.28 -18.52
C LEU A 249 -0.97 21.61 -17.76
N SER A 250 -1.44 22.64 -18.45
CA SER A 250 -1.75 23.93 -17.84
C SER A 250 -3.25 24.18 -17.90
N ILE A 251 -3.80 24.69 -16.80
CA ILE A 251 -5.21 25.09 -16.70
C ILE A 251 -5.30 26.55 -16.25
N GLN A 252 -6.33 27.26 -16.71
CA GLN A 252 -6.64 28.61 -16.25
C GLN A 252 -7.72 28.55 -15.18
N VAL A 253 -7.41 29.06 -13.98
CA VAL A 253 -8.35 29.12 -12.85
C VAL A 253 -8.86 30.55 -12.66
N ASN A 254 -10.16 30.73 -12.82
CA ASN A 254 -10.84 32.00 -12.65
C ASN A 254 -11.30 32.20 -11.19
N PRO A 255 -11.30 33.45 -10.68
CA PRO A 255 -11.91 33.75 -9.39
C PRO A 255 -13.44 33.60 -9.47
N ALA A 256 -14.09 33.54 -8.30
CA ALA A 256 -15.54 33.70 -8.21
C ALA A 256 -15.95 35.04 -8.87
N PRO A 257 -16.89 35.05 -9.84
CA PRO A 257 -17.33 36.28 -10.48
C PRO A 257 -17.91 37.27 -9.47
N ALA A 258 -17.53 38.54 -9.58
CA ALA A 258 -18.02 39.60 -8.70
C ALA A 258 -19.55 39.79 -8.78
N SER A 259 -20.19 39.32 -9.86
CA SER A 259 -21.64 39.33 -10.04
C SER A 259 -22.38 38.24 -9.26
N PHE A 260 -21.67 37.27 -8.67
CA PHE A 260 -22.28 36.17 -7.95
C PHE A 260 -22.84 36.64 -6.60
N LEU A 261 -24.09 36.26 -6.31
CA LEU A 261 -24.79 36.60 -5.07
C LEU A 261 -25.09 35.35 -4.25
N GLY A 262 -24.57 35.32 -3.02
CA GLY A 262 -24.76 34.23 -2.05
C GLY A 262 -23.45 33.58 -1.64
N GLN A 263 -23.54 32.41 -1.00
CA GLN A 263 -22.37 31.60 -0.68
C GLN A 263 -21.82 30.94 -1.95
N TRP A 264 -20.53 31.11 -2.22
CA TRP A 264 -19.89 30.60 -3.43
C TRP A 264 -20.03 29.07 -3.51
N LEU A 265 -20.64 28.61 -4.60
CA LEU A 265 -20.76 27.20 -4.96
C LEU A 265 -20.65 27.12 -6.47
N VAL A 266 -19.73 26.31 -6.96
CA VAL A 266 -19.57 26.00 -8.38
C VAL A 266 -19.78 24.50 -8.57
N ALA A 267 -20.61 24.15 -9.55
CA ALA A 267 -21.02 22.78 -9.81
C ALA A 267 -21.54 22.68 -11.25
N ASP A 268 -21.57 21.48 -11.82
CA ASP A 268 -22.15 21.27 -13.17
C ASP A 268 -23.68 21.25 -13.13
N LEU A 269 -24.24 20.75 -12.02
CA LEU A 269 -25.67 20.63 -11.78
C LEU A 269 -25.93 20.64 -10.28
N VAL A 270 -26.93 21.38 -9.84
CA VAL A 270 -27.39 21.37 -8.44
C VAL A 270 -28.88 21.09 -8.37
N VAL A 271 -29.26 20.14 -7.51
CA VAL A 271 -30.64 19.70 -7.32
C VAL A 271 -30.97 19.68 -5.82
N LEU A 272 -32.11 20.26 -5.46
CA LEU A 272 -32.71 20.09 -4.14
C LEU A 272 -33.80 19.02 -4.22
N LYS A 273 -33.79 18.11 -3.23
CA LYS A 273 -34.81 17.10 -3.03
C LYS A 273 -35.37 17.20 -1.63
N GLU A 274 -36.62 16.84 -1.49
CA GLU A 274 -37.31 16.75 -0.21
C GLU A 274 -37.85 15.35 -0.03
N SER A 275 -37.67 14.80 1.17
CA SER A 275 -38.44 13.68 1.68
C SER A 275 -39.33 14.20 2.80
N PHE A 276 -40.63 14.05 2.61
CA PHE A 276 -41.68 14.53 3.50
C PHE A 276 -42.80 13.50 3.54
N PRO A 277 -43.53 13.32 4.66
CA PRO A 277 -44.63 12.35 4.73
C PRO A 277 -45.76 12.75 3.77
N GLU A 278 -45.86 12.08 2.62
CA GLU A 278 -46.87 12.40 1.59
C GLU A 278 -48.23 11.74 1.88
N ASP A 279 -48.22 10.65 2.65
CA ASP A 279 -49.43 9.89 2.99
C ASP A 279 -50.29 10.57 4.07
N VAL A 280 -49.75 11.61 4.72
CA VAL A 280 -50.40 12.34 5.82
C VAL A 280 -50.89 13.69 5.31
N LYS A 281 -52.21 13.81 5.11
CA LYS A 281 -52.84 15.06 4.65
C LYS A 281 -53.07 16.07 5.77
N GLU A 282 -53.19 15.59 7.00
CA GLU A 282 -53.53 16.39 8.17
C GLU A 282 -52.59 16.05 9.31
N PHE A 283 -51.91 17.06 9.85
CA PHE A 283 -51.02 16.93 10.99
C PHE A 283 -51.73 17.35 12.27
N THR A 284 -51.25 16.90 13.42
CA THR A 284 -51.85 17.25 14.73
C THR A 284 -50.88 18.10 15.54
N VAL A 285 -51.40 19.08 16.29
CA VAL A 285 -50.60 19.85 17.24
C VAL A 285 -49.82 18.91 18.17
N GLY A 286 -48.53 19.20 18.36
CA GLY A 286 -47.63 18.42 19.22
C GLY A 286 -47.03 17.16 18.58
N SER A 287 -47.55 16.71 17.43
CA SER A 287 -46.99 15.56 16.71
C SER A 287 -45.82 15.98 15.81
N PRO A 288 -44.64 15.36 15.92
CA PRO A 288 -43.48 15.71 15.11
C PRO A 288 -43.66 15.29 13.64
N ILE A 289 -43.28 16.17 12.73
CA ILE A 289 -43.23 15.95 11.29
C ILE A 289 -41.76 15.84 10.88
N THR A 290 -41.34 14.67 10.41
CA THR A 290 -39.97 14.46 9.94
C THR A 290 -39.82 14.99 8.52
N ARG A 291 -38.92 15.94 8.31
CA ARG A 291 -38.58 16.49 7.00
C ARG A 291 -37.09 16.30 6.74
N THR A 292 -36.74 15.74 5.59
CA THR A 292 -35.34 15.64 5.14
C THR A 292 -35.18 16.45 3.85
N ILE A 293 -34.24 17.39 3.86
CA ILE A 293 -33.84 18.14 2.67
C ILE A 293 -32.47 17.65 2.23
N THR A 294 -32.34 17.33 0.95
CA THR A 294 -31.11 16.85 0.35
C THR A 294 -30.69 17.76 -0.79
N LEU A 295 -29.50 18.33 -0.70
CA LEU A 295 -28.84 19.08 -1.76
C LEU A 295 -27.81 18.17 -2.44
N LEU A 296 -27.95 18.00 -3.74
CA LEU A 296 -27.03 17.25 -4.59
C LEU A 296 -26.33 18.23 -5.52
N ALA A 297 -25.01 18.13 -5.66
CA ALA A 297 -24.23 18.89 -6.61
C ALA A 297 -23.26 17.99 -7.36
N SER A 298 -23.22 18.10 -8.69
CA SER A 298 -22.26 17.38 -9.54
C SER A 298 -20.96 18.18 -9.68
N ASN A 299 -19.82 17.49 -9.61
CA ASN A 299 -18.47 18.03 -9.68
C ASN A 299 -18.24 19.22 -8.73
N ALA A 300 -18.76 19.09 -7.52
CA ALA A 300 -18.49 19.99 -6.40
C ALA A 300 -17.78 19.23 -5.28
N ASP A 301 -17.20 19.95 -4.33
CA ASP A 301 -16.70 19.34 -3.09
C ASP A 301 -17.81 19.28 -2.02
N GLU A 302 -17.86 18.23 -1.21
CA GLU A 302 -18.87 18.09 -0.14
C GLU A 302 -18.78 19.19 0.93
N ASN A 303 -17.60 19.75 1.15
CA ASN A 303 -17.39 20.84 2.09
C ASN A 303 -17.73 22.20 1.48
N SER A 304 -17.84 22.30 0.15
CA SER A 304 -18.28 23.51 -0.54
C SER A 304 -19.80 23.71 -0.52
N LEU A 305 -20.58 22.66 -0.21
CA LEU A 305 -22.03 22.76 -0.19
C LEU A 305 -22.52 23.67 0.97
N PRO A 306 -23.35 24.68 0.70
CA PRO A 306 -23.85 25.59 1.72
C PRO A 306 -24.77 24.84 2.70
N ASP A 307 -24.79 25.30 3.96
CA ASP A 307 -25.79 24.84 4.92
C ASP A 307 -27.17 25.37 4.55
N ILE A 308 -28.21 24.55 4.77
CA ILE A 308 -29.59 24.91 4.46
C ILE A 308 -30.29 25.37 5.73
N VAL A 309 -30.60 26.67 5.79
CA VAL A 309 -31.40 27.26 6.88
C VAL A 309 -32.87 27.26 6.49
N GLN A 310 -33.72 26.68 7.34
CA GLN A 310 -35.16 26.61 7.14
C GLN A 310 -35.84 27.77 7.90
N GLY A 311 -36.31 28.80 7.19
CA GLY A 311 -36.99 29.96 7.77
C GLY A 311 -38.43 29.68 8.20
N LEU A 312 -38.65 28.71 9.08
CA LEU A 312 -40.01 28.30 9.49
C LEU A 312 -40.72 29.38 10.33
N PRO A 313 -42.07 29.46 10.27
CA PRO A 313 -42.86 30.27 11.18
C PRO A 313 -42.63 29.92 12.66
N PRO A 314 -42.77 30.87 13.60
CA PRO A 314 -42.58 30.63 15.04
C PRO A 314 -43.43 29.49 15.62
N GLU A 315 -44.59 29.23 15.02
CA GLU A 315 -45.51 28.16 15.42
C GLU A 315 -44.97 26.76 15.11
N LEU A 316 -43.98 26.63 14.22
CA LEU A 316 -43.35 25.38 13.81
C LEU A 316 -41.95 25.28 14.41
N LYS A 317 -41.83 24.60 15.56
CA LYS A 317 -40.54 24.40 16.22
C LYS A 317 -39.74 23.33 15.48
N SER A 318 -38.57 23.69 14.94
CA SER A 318 -37.68 22.76 14.24
C SER A 318 -36.55 22.29 15.13
N TYR A 319 -36.33 20.98 15.15
CA TYR A 319 -35.22 20.31 15.81
C TYR A 319 -34.39 19.59 14.74
N PRO A 320 -33.36 20.26 14.18
CA PRO A 320 -32.48 19.65 13.19
C PRO A 320 -31.52 18.64 13.83
N GLU A 321 -31.32 17.52 13.15
CA GLU A 321 -30.23 16.58 13.45
C GLU A 321 -28.89 17.11 12.90
N LYS A 322 -27.79 16.40 13.21
CA LYS A 322 -26.49 16.73 12.62
C LYS A 322 -26.54 16.53 11.09
N PRO A 323 -26.12 17.51 10.28
CA PRO A 323 -26.09 17.36 8.83
C PRO A 323 -25.13 16.25 8.40
N GLN A 324 -25.52 15.53 7.35
CA GLN A 324 -24.72 14.47 6.73
C GLN A 324 -24.15 15.00 5.41
N ARG A 325 -22.83 14.85 5.22
CA ARG A 325 -22.12 15.25 4.00
C ARG A 325 -21.36 14.03 3.47
N GLN A 326 -21.51 13.75 2.18
CA GLN A 326 -20.81 12.64 1.53
C GLN A 326 -20.63 12.91 0.05
N SER A 327 -19.62 12.30 -0.54
CA SER A 327 -19.37 12.31 -1.98
C SER A 327 -19.32 10.89 -2.51
N PHE A 328 -19.96 10.67 -3.65
CA PHE A 328 -19.92 9.38 -4.35
C PHE A 328 -19.61 9.56 -5.82
N VAL A 329 -19.04 8.53 -6.43
CA VAL A 329 -18.70 8.52 -7.86
C VAL A 329 -19.84 7.86 -8.62
N ARG A 330 -20.40 8.57 -9.60
CA ARG A 330 -21.45 8.06 -10.48
C ARG A 330 -21.17 8.50 -11.90
N ASP A 331 -21.18 7.55 -12.85
CA ASP A 331 -20.96 7.84 -14.27
C ASP A 331 -19.70 8.68 -14.56
N ALA A 332 -18.61 8.38 -13.83
CA ALA A 332 -17.33 9.10 -13.87
C ALA A 332 -17.37 10.58 -13.43
N GLN A 333 -18.45 11.00 -12.77
CA GLN A 333 -18.57 12.30 -12.10
C GLN A 333 -18.60 12.12 -10.58
N ILE A 334 -18.17 13.14 -9.84
CA ILE A 334 -18.40 13.20 -8.40
C ILE A 334 -19.75 13.83 -8.16
N VAL A 335 -20.56 13.21 -7.32
CA VAL A 335 -21.79 13.82 -6.80
C VAL A 335 -21.61 13.99 -5.30
N SER A 336 -21.60 15.25 -4.87
CA SER A 336 -21.59 15.60 -3.46
C SER A 336 -23.01 15.81 -2.96
N GLN A 337 -23.26 15.34 -1.76
CA GLN A 337 -24.56 15.34 -1.12
C GLN A 337 -24.46 16.00 0.26
N TYR A 338 -25.33 16.96 0.51
CA TYR A 338 -25.64 17.49 1.83
C TYR A 338 -27.07 17.11 2.20
N SER A 339 -27.28 16.51 3.37
CA SER A 339 -28.61 16.15 3.85
C SER A 339 -28.81 16.63 5.27
N ILE A 340 -29.95 17.28 5.50
CA ILE A 340 -30.38 17.72 6.83
C ILE A 340 -31.78 17.16 7.12
N THR A 341 -31.89 16.40 8.20
CA THR A 341 -33.16 15.90 8.73
C THR A 341 -33.58 16.77 9.89
N SER A 342 -34.87 17.12 9.96
CA SER A 342 -35.42 17.94 11.04
C SER A 342 -36.77 17.42 11.48
N ALA A 343 -37.00 17.35 12.78
CA ALA A 343 -38.33 17.14 13.35
C ALA A 343 -39.01 18.49 13.56
N ILE A 344 -40.11 18.72 12.85
CA ILE A 344 -40.91 19.94 12.92
C ILE A 344 -42.11 19.65 13.82
N VAL A 345 -42.23 20.36 14.94
CA VAL A 345 -43.32 20.19 15.91
C VAL A 345 -44.26 21.41 15.83
N PRO A 346 -45.49 21.24 15.29
CA PRO A 346 -46.48 22.31 15.30
C PRO A 346 -46.99 22.59 16.71
N SER A 347 -47.05 23.86 17.09
CA SER A 347 -47.53 24.31 18.40
C SER A 347 -48.96 24.87 18.40
N LYS A 348 -49.52 25.18 17.23
CA LYS A 348 -50.88 25.67 17.05
C LYS A 348 -51.56 24.98 15.86
N ALA A 349 -52.89 24.91 15.92
CA ALA A 349 -53.69 24.49 14.77
C ALA A 349 -53.78 25.64 13.75
N GLY A 350 -53.88 25.29 12.48
CA GLY A 350 -53.97 26.22 11.37
C GLY A 350 -53.23 25.73 10.12
N THR A 351 -53.24 26.57 9.10
CA THR A 351 -52.50 26.35 7.86
C THR A 351 -51.15 27.06 7.95
N PHE A 352 -50.06 26.31 7.78
CA PHE A 352 -48.71 26.85 7.79
C PHE A 352 -48.01 26.59 6.47
N THR A 353 -47.12 27.50 6.08
CA THR A 353 -46.30 27.35 4.88
C THR A 353 -44.86 27.09 5.28
N LEU A 354 -44.32 25.96 4.82
CA LEU A 354 -42.89 25.70 4.77
C LEU A 354 -42.34 26.53 3.60
N PRO A 355 -41.46 27.50 3.85
CA PRO A 355 -40.98 28.40 2.82
C PRO A 355 -40.19 27.64 1.75
N GLU A 356 -40.12 28.25 0.57
CA GLU A 356 -39.21 27.80 -0.47
C GLU A 356 -37.75 27.83 0.04
N VAL A 357 -36.94 26.90 -0.43
CA VAL A 357 -35.50 26.88 -0.18
C VAL A 357 -34.80 27.12 -1.50
N LYS A 358 -33.89 28.11 -1.53
CA LYS A 358 -33.13 28.51 -2.72
C LYS A 358 -31.64 28.38 -2.44
N VAL A 359 -30.93 27.71 -3.33
CA VAL A 359 -29.48 27.59 -3.29
C VAL A 359 -28.92 28.15 -4.61
N PRO A 360 -28.32 29.35 -4.59
CA PRO A 360 -27.61 29.88 -5.76
C PRO A 360 -26.32 29.09 -5.99
N TRP A 361 -25.98 28.86 -7.25
CA TRP A 361 -24.76 28.19 -7.66
C TRP A 361 -24.30 28.72 -9.01
N TRP A 362 -23.00 28.64 -9.27
CA TRP A 362 -22.39 29.04 -10.53
C TRP A 362 -22.28 27.84 -11.46
N ASN A 363 -22.89 27.94 -12.64
CA ASN A 363 -22.75 26.94 -13.69
C ASN A 363 -21.53 27.29 -14.56
N PRO A 364 -20.44 26.50 -14.53
CA PRO A 364 -19.23 26.80 -15.29
C PRO A 364 -19.42 26.61 -16.80
N HIS A 365 -20.35 25.75 -17.23
CA HIS A 365 -20.66 25.52 -18.65
C HIS A 365 -21.46 26.68 -19.26
N LEU A 366 -22.42 27.22 -18.50
CA LEU A 366 -23.25 28.35 -18.93
C LEU A 366 -22.65 29.72 -18.55
N LYS A 367 -21.57 29.72 -17.75
CA LYS A 367 -20.89 30.90 -17.21
C LYS A 367 -21.87 31.91 -16.60
N ARG A 368 -22.82 31.41 -15.82
CA ARG A 368 -23.84 32.24 -15.14
C ARG A 368 -24.27 31.62 -13.82
N GLN A 369 -24.85 32.45 -12.96
CA GLN A 369 -25.50 32.00 -11.74
C GLN A 369 -26.86 31.36 -12.06
N GLU A 370 -27.10 30.18 -11.50
CA GLU A 370 -28.38 29.48 -11.51
C GLU A 370 -28.84 29.24 -10.06
N ILE A 371 -30.11 28.87 -9.87
CA ILE A 371 -30.70 28.70 -8.54
C ILE A 371 -31.44 27.36 -8.48
N ALA A 372 -30.94 26.45 -7.64
CA ALA A 372 -31.70 25.25 -7.27
C ALA A 372 -32.81 25.66 -6.29
N THR A 373 -34.05 25.33 -6.61
CA THR A 373 -35.21 25.74 -5.81
C THR A 373 -35.98 24.50 -5.36
N LEU A 374 -36.22 24.40 -4.05
CA LEU A 374 -37.23 23.54 -3.47
C LEU A 374 -38.49 24.39 -3.27
N PRO A 375 -39.63 24.03 -3.88
CA PRO A 375 -40.85 24.83 -3.80
C PRO A 375 -41.39 24.90 -2.37
N ALA A 376 -42.08 25.99 -2.05
CA ALA A 376 -42.81 26.12 -0.79
C ALA A 376 -43.90 25.04 -0.69
N ARG A 377 -44.14 24.55 0.53
CA ARG A 377 -45.15 23.52 0.82
C ARG A 377 -46.10 24.00 1.90
N THR A 378 -47.40 23.90 1.67
CA THR A 378 -48.42 24.19 2.67
C THR A 378 -48.78 22.93 3.44
N ILE A 379 -48.92 23.04 4.75
CA ILE A 379 -49.37 21.96 5.65
C ILE A 379 -50.58 22.43 6.45
N GLU A 380 -51.51 21.53 6.70
CA GLU A 380 -52.66 21.76 7.57
C GLU A 380 -52.45 21.03 8.90
N VAL A 381 -52.56 21.78 10.00
CA VAL A 381 -52.41 21.26 11.36
C VAL A 381 -53.75 21.40 12.08
N LYS A 382 -54.35 20.29 12.49
CA LYS A 382 -55.55 20.25 13.31
C LYS A 382 -55.22 20.29 14.79
N GLY A 383 -56.15 20.86 15.57
CA GLY A 383 -56.05 20.88 17.03
C GLY A 383 -55.99 19.45 17.57
N GLY A 384 -54.96 19.15 18.35
CA GLY A 384 -54.95 17.95 19.17
C GLY A 384 -55.92 18.12 20.32
N ALA A 385 -56.61 17.05 20.71
CA ALA A 385 -57.32 17.04 21.98
C ALA A 385 -56.32 17.37 23.10
N ILE A 386 -56.53 18.48 23.80
CA ILE A 386 -55.77 18.82 25.00
C ILE A 386 -56.17 17.77 26.03
N ILE A 387 -55.38 16.71 26.17
CA ILE A 387 -55.46 15.89 27.37
C ILE A 387 -54.65 16.66 28.42
N ASP A 388 -55.32 17.55 29.15
CA ASP A 388 -54.84 18.09 30.43
C ASP A 388 -54.74 16.93 31.42
N THR A 389 -53.66 16.16 31.29
CA THR A 389 -53.11 15.39 32.40
C THR A 389 -51.71 15.95 32.64
N PRO A 390 -51.43 16.47 33.85
CA PRO A 390 -50.07 16.83 34.23
C PRO A 390 -49.20 15.59 34.08
N VAL A 391 -48.34 15.56 33.07
CA VAL A 391 -47.27 14.57 32.99
C VAL A 391 -46.14 15.12 33.83
N GLU A 392 -46.08 14.68 35.09
CA GLU A 392 -44.82 14.72 35.85
C GLU A 392 -43.73 14.02 35.01
N PRO A 393 -42.51 14.57 34.91
CA PRO A 393 -41.40 13.86 34.31
C PRO A 393 -40.99 12.72 35.24
N ASN A 394 -41.71 11.60 35.16
CA ASN A 394 -41.26 10.35 35.73
C ASN A 394 -40.11 9.84 34.85
N TRP A 395 -38.88 10.03 35.31
CA TRP A 395 -37.72 9.33 34.78
C TRP A 395 -37.81 7.85 35.14
N GLN A 396 -38.68 7.13 34.45
CA GLN A 396 -38.53 5.69 34.31
C GLN A 396 -37.56 5.45 33.17
N ALA A 397 -36.39 4.93 33.53
CA ALA A 397 -35.52 4.28 32.57
C ALA A 397 -36.36 3.23 31.83
N ASN A 398 -36.64 3.48 30.55
CA ASN A 398 -37.15 2.46 29.65
C ASN A 398 -36.03 1.43 29.43
N THR A 399 -35.79 0.57 30.41
CA THR A 399 -35.38 -0.80 30.12
C THR A 399 -36.55 -1.41 29.37
N SER A 400 -36.50 -1.28 28.05
CA SER A 400 -37.34 -2.04 27.16
C SER A 400 -36.94 -3.51 27.34
N THR A 401 -37.48 -4.19 28.36
CA THR A 401 -37.67 -5.64 28.28
C THR A 401 -38.74 -5.86 27.25
N ARG A 402 -38.28 -5.79 26.00
CA ARG A 402 -38.99 -6.24 24.82
C ARG A 402 -39.32 -7.70 25.10
N ASN A 403 -40.54 -7.94 25.55
CA ASN A 403 -41.14 -9.26 25.58
C ASN A 403 -41.50 -9.59 24.12
N GLU A 404 -40.48 -9.61 23.27
CA GLU A 404 -40.51 -10.23 21.96
C GLU A 404 -40.80 -11.70 22.26
N GLY A 405 -41.95 -12.16 21.77
CA GLY A 405 -42.34 -13.56 21.89
C GLY A 405 -41.13 -14.45 21.65
N SER A 406 -40.97 -15.44 22.52
CA SER A 406 -39.88 -16.41 22.55
C SER A 406 -39.86 -17.27 21.29
N TRP A 407 -39.59 -16.67 20.14
CA TRP A 407 -39.36 -17.34 18.87
C TRP A 407 -37.93 -17.06 18.43
N SER A 408 -37.39 -15.86 18.67
CA SER A 408 -35.99 -15.51 18.43
C SER A 408 -35.03 -16.22 19.38
N ALA A 409 -35.37 -16.31 20.68
CA ALA A 409 -34.59 -17.09 21.65
C ALA A 409 -34.59 -18.59 21.31
N ASN A 410 -35.73 -19.12 20.87
CA ASN A 410 -35.85 -20.51 20.41
C ASN A 410 -35.09 -20.72 19.09
N LEU A 411 -35.09 -19.76 18.16
CA LEU A 411 -34.33 -19.82 16.91
C LEU A 411 -32.82 -19.80 17.17
N PHE A 412 -32.35 -18.94 18.08
CA PHE A 412 -30.96 -18.87 18.49
C PHE A 412 -30.52 -20.12 19.26
N ALA A 413 -31.39 -20.69 20.11
CA ALA A 413 -31.12 -21.96 20.79
C ALA A 413 -31.05 -23.13 19.79
N LEU A 414 -31.90 -23.15 18.77
CA LEU A 414 -31.88 -24.14 17.69
C LEU A 414 -30.64 -23.99 16.82
N LEU A 415 -30.26 -22.76 16.47
CA LEU A 415 -29.01 -22.47 15.77
C LEU A 415 -27.78 -22.87 16.60
N TRP A 416 -27.80 -22.63 17.91
CA TRP A 416 -26.74 -23.06 18.82
C TRP A 416 -26.64 -24.58 18.95
N LEU A 417 -27.78 -25.28 18.94
CA LEU A 417 -27.79 -26.74 18.90
C LEU A 417 -27.27 -27.26 17.56
N VAL A 418 -27.63 -26.64 16.44
CA VAL A 418 -27.12 -26.99 15.12
C VAL A 418 -25.62 -26.76 15.04
N THR A 419 -25.10 -25.64 15.57
CA THR A 419 -23.65 -25.41 15.59
C THR A 419 -22.93 -26.37 16.53
N LEU A 420 -23.49 -26.70 17.70
CA LEU A 420 -22.92 -27.72 18.60
C LEU A 420 -22.94 -29.13 17.99
N ILE A 421 -24.00 -29.49 17.26
CA ILE A 421 -24.09 -30.76 16.54
C ILE A 421 -23.09 -30.75 15.38
N ALA A 422 -22.97 -29.64 14.63
CA ALA A 422 -21.98 -29.51 13.57
C ALA A 422 -20.55 -29.61 14.13
N TRP A 423 -20.29 -29.03 15.30
CA TRP A 423 -19.01 -29.15 16.00
C TRP A 423 -18.77 -30.56 16.54
N GLY A 424 -19.81 -31.22 17.07
CA GLY A 424 -19.73 -32.62 17.49
C GLY A 424 -19.50 -33.56 16.32
N VAL A 425 -20.12 -33.30 15.17
CA VAL A 425 -19.93 -34.06 13.93
C VAL A 425 -18.55 -33.80 13.35
N THR A 426 -18.03 -32.57 13.36
CA THR A 426 -16.64 -32.32 12.93
C THR A 426 -15.64 -32.94 13.89
N LEU A 427 -15.90 -32.94 15.21
CA LEU A 427 -14.99 -33.55 16.20
C LEU A 427 -15.05 -35.08 16.17
N VAL A 428 -16.22 -35.68 15.89
CA VAL A 428 -16.37 -37.12 15.65
C VAL A 428 -15.83 -37.51 14.28
N ALA A 429 -16.02 -36.70 13.24
CA ALA A 429 -15.42 -36.88 11.92
C ALA A 429 -13.89 -36.75 12.00
N TRP A 430 -13.37 -35.84 12.82
CA TRP A 430 -11.94 -35.68 13.06
C TRP A 430 -11.39 -36.85 13.88
N ARG A 431 -12.07 -37.31 14.93
CA ARG A 431 -11.67 -38.52 15.68
C ARG A 431 -11.79 -39.80 14.84
N ARG A 432 -12.78 -39.88 13.95
CA ARG A 432 -12.90 -40.98 12.98
C ARG A 432 -11.90 -40.84 11.84
N ALA A 433 -11.47 -39.64 11.46
CA ALA A 433 -10.39 -39.41 10.51
C ALA A 433 -9.04 -39.76 11.13
N LEU A 434 -8.80 -39.48 12.41
CA LEU A 434 -7.62 -39.94 13.15
C LEU A 434 -7.61 -41.47 13.32
N LYS A 435 -8.77 -42.12 13.50
CA LYS A 435 -8.88 -43.59 13.55
C LYS A 435 -9.00 -44.28 12.17
N ARG A 436 -9.30 -43.53 11.11
CA ARG A 436 -9.33 -43.98 9.71
C ARG A 436 -8.18 -43.42 8.88
N GLN A 437 -7.08 -43.01 9.53
CA GLN A 437 -5.79 -43.08 8.89
C GLN A 437 -5.48 -44.56 8.68
N ARG A 438 -6.00 -45.11 7.57
CA ARG A 438 -5.24 -46.11 6.81
C ARG A 438 -3.84 -45.52 6.70
N PRO A 439 -2.77 -46.29 6.95
CA PRO A 439 -1.42 -45.81 6.72
C PRO A 439 -1.32 -45.45 5.24
N VAL A 440 -1.49 -44.16 4.95
CA VAL A 440 -0.93 -43.60 3.74
C VAL A 440 0.55 -43.70 4.03
N ASN A 441 1.21 -44.60 3.31
CA ASN A 441 2.65 -44.63 3.15
C ASN A 441 3.07 -43.30 2.48
N THR A 442 2.90 -42.20 3.19
CA THR A 442 3.81 -41.08 3.06
C THR A 442 5.06 -41.58 3.76
N GLN A 443 5.95 -42.18 2.96
CA GLN A 443 7.35 -42.16 3.33
C GLN A 443 7.68 -40.68 3.56
N VAL A 444 7.62 -40.27 4.82
CA VAL A 444 8.52 -39.24 5.31
C VAL A 444 9.88 -39.87 5.05
N GLN A 445 10.44 -39.56 3.89
CA GLN A 445 11.87 -39.67 3.71
C GLN A 445 12.45 -39.00 4.95
N PRO A 446 13.27 -39.69 5.75
CA PRO A 446 14.06 -39.01 6.73
C PRO A 446 14.77 -37.93 5.93
N GLN A 447 14.48 -36.65 6.22
CA GLN A 447 15.46 -35.63 5.88
C GLN A 447 16.76 -36.19 6.45
N PRO A 448 17.79 -36.40 5.63
CA PRO A 448 19.08 -36.73 6.18
C PRO A 448 19.35 -35.66 7.24
N LEU A 449 19.86 -36.07 8.40
CA LEU A 449 20.61 -35.13 9.22
C LEU A 449 21.62 -34.52 8.26
N VAL A 450 21.34 -33.31 7.77
CA VAL A 450 22.37 -32.47 7.18
C VAL A 450 23.28 -32.28 8.37
N LEU A 451 24.42 -32.99 8.35
CA LEU A 451 25.52 -32.74 9.24
C LEU A 451 25.81 -31.25 9.11
N GLY A 452 25.25 -30.44 10.01
CA GLY A 452 25.72 -29.11 10.24
C GLY A 452 27.20 -29.23 10.57
N ASN A 453 27.95 -28.15 10.37
CA ASN A 453 29.36 -28.12 10.71
C ASN A 453 29.62 -28.23 12.23
N GLY A 454 28.69 -28.80 13.01
CA GLY A 454 28.68 -28.91 14.45
C GLY A 454 28.95 -27.55 15.09
N LEU A 455 29.82 -27.57 16.09
CA LEU A 455 30.26 -26.37 16.79
C LEU A 455 30.95 -25.34 15.86
N LYS A 456 31.56 -25.77 14.73
CA LYS A 456 32.16 -24.85 13.75
C LYS A 456 31.11 -24.04 12.98
N GLY A 457 29.93 -24.61 12.72
CA GLY A 457 28.83 -23.89 12.08
C GLY A 457 28.28 -22.78 12.97
N LEU A 458 28.19 -23.06 14.27
CA LEU A 458 27.84 -22.06 15.28
C LEU A 458 28.91 -20.96 15.39
N GLU A 459 30.20 -21.31 15.40
CA GLU A 459 31.30 -20.33 15.42
C GLU A 459 31.30 -19.42 14.19
N GLN A 460 31.00 -19.96 13.00
CA GLN A 460 30.87 -19.17 11.77
C GLN A 460 29.66 -18.23 11.79
N ALA A 461 28.51 -18.68 12.30
CA ALA A 461 27.35 -17.81 12.48
C ALA A 461 27.63 -16.69 13.48
N CYS A 462 28.32 -17.02 14.58
CA CYS A 462 28.79 -16.05 15.56
C CYS A 462 29.76 -15.01 14.96
N ALA A 463 30.64 -15.42 14.04
CA ALA A 463 31.56 -14.51 13.36
C ALA A 463 30.87 -13.56 12.36
N ARG A 464 29.73 -13.97 11.78
CA ARG A 464 28.94 -13.14 10.84
C ARG A 464 28.04 -12.12 11.54
N GLY A 465 27.75 -12.30 12.83
CA GLY A 465 27.01 -11.32 13.63
C GLY A 465 25.51 -11.22 13.36
N HIS A 466 24.93 -12.11 12.54
CA HIS A 466 23.48 -12.14 12.34
C HIS A 466 22.78 -12.98 13.42
N VAL A 467 21.97 -12.35 14.26
CA VAL A 467 21.36 -12.98 15.45
C VAL A 467 20.41 -14.13 15.09
N SER A 468 19.65 -14.00 13.98
CA SER A 468 18.75 -15.05 13.47
C SER A 468 19.52 -16.33 13.14
N ASP A 469 20.66 -16.18 12.47
CA ASP A 469 21.48 -17.29 11.99
C ASP A 469 22.15 -18.00 13.17
N ILE A 470 22.58 -17.24 14.18
CA ILE A 470 23.13 -17.77 15.43
C ILE A 470 22.09 -18.64 16.16
N LEU A 471 20.84 -18.17 16.29
CA LEU A 471 19.79 -18.92 16.97
C LEU A 471 19.39 -20.19 16.20
N GLN A 472 19.36 -20.15 14.87
CA GLN A 472 19.07 -21.31 14.03
C GLN A 472 20.19 -22.36 14.10
N GLN A 473 21.46 -21.93 14.01
CA GLN A 473 22.61 -22.85 14.15
C GLN A 473 22.72 -23.44 15.55
N LEU A 474 22.34 -22.69 16.59
CA LEU A 474 22.27 -23.20 17.96
C LEU A 474 21.22 -24.32 18.08
N GLN A 475 20.02 -24.13 17.53
CA GLN A 475 18.99 -25.17 17.50
C GLN A 475 19.46 -26.41 16.74
N GLN A 476 20.13 -26.22 15.61
CA GLN A 476 20.65 -27.31 14.79
C GLN A 476 21.73 -28.11 15.54
N TYR A 477 22.70 -27.44 16.15
CA TYR A 477 23.77 -28.06 16.94
C TYR A 477 23.22 -28.92 18.09
N PHE A 478 22.28 -28.39 18.89
CA PHE A 478 21.70 -29.16 20.00
C PHE A 478 20.74 -30.25 19.54
N SER A 479 20.09 -30.08 18.38
CA SER A 479 19.25 -31.13 17.79
C SER A 479 20.08 -32.31 17.29
N GLU A 480 21.26 -32.03 16.74
CA GLU A 480 22.26 -33.04 16.36
C GLU A 480 22.81 -33.76 17.60
N GLN A 481 23.24 -33.02 18.62
CA GLN A 481 23.81 -33.61 19.84
C GLN A 481 22.80 -34.49 20.60
N ALA A 482 21.52 -34.12 20.59
CA ALA A 482 20.46 -34.85 21.27
C ALA A 482 19.77 -35.91 20.38
N ALA A 483 20.18 -36.05 19.11
CA ALA A 483 19.54 -36.90 18.10
C ALA A 483 18.00 -36.75 18.03
N ARG A 484 17.49 -35.56 18.37
CA ARG A 484 16.07 -35.21 18.40
C ARG A 484 15.89 -33.70 18.20
N PRO A 485 14.79 -33.24 17.60
CA PRO A 485 14.55 -31.81 17.41
C PRO A 485 14.46 -31.07 18.76
N MET A 486 15.37 -30.12 18.96
CA MET A 486 15.47 -29.26 20.15
C MET A 486 14.98 -27.84 19.81
N THR A 487 14.05 -27.34 20.60
CA THR A 487 13.60 -25.93 20.53
C THR A 487 14.46 -25.07 21.45
N LEU A 488 14.47 -23.74 21.25
CA LEU A 488 15.25 -22.82 22.09
C LEU A 488 14.89 -22.94 23.58
N ASP A 489 13.61 -23.14 23.90
CA ASP A 489 13.17 -23.34 25.29
C ASP A 489 13.76 -24.61 25.92
N LYS A 490 13.85 -25.69 25.14
CA LYS A 490 14.46 -26.95 25.58
C LYS A 490 15.98 -26.86 25.71
N ILE A 491 16.63 -25.97 24.94
CA ILE A 491 18.06 -25.70 25.04
C ILE A 491 18.34 -24.80 26.25
N ALA A 492 17.54 -23.75 26.44
CA ALA A 492 17.60 -22.87 27.60
C ALA A 492 17.39 -23.64 28.92
N ALA A 493 16.56 -24.69 28.93
CA ALA A 493 16.36 -25.54 30.10
C ALA A 493 17.60 -26.38 30.50
N GLN A 494 18.64 -26.45 29.67
CA GLN A 494 19.82 -27.29 29.94
C GLN A 494 20.88 -26.62 30.80
N SER A 495 20.96 -25.28 30.80
CA SER A 495 21.82 -24.53 31.72
C SER A 495 21.35 -23.07 31.87
N ASN A 496 21.55 -22.49 33.06
CA ASN A 496 21.24 -21.08 33.30
C ASN A 496 22.04 -20.14 32.39
N GLU A 497 23.29 -20.51 32.09
CA GLU A 497 24.17 -19.73 31.20
C GLU A 497 23.61 -19.68 29.76
N LEU A 498 23.09 -20.81 29.25
CA LEU A 498 22.44 -20.85 27.93
C LEU A 498 21.11 -20.11 27.94
N ALA A 499 20.33 -20.23 29.02
CA ALA A 499 19.07 -19.51 29.16
C ALA A 499 19.26 -17.99 29.14
N GLU A 500 20.32 -17.48 29.77
CA GLU A 500 20.64 -16.06 29.79
C GLU A 500 21.17 -15.59 28.43
N ALA A 501 22.10 -16.33 27.81
CA ALA A 501 22.64 -15.99 26.50
C ALA A 501 21.57 -15.99 25.39
N ILE A 502 20.66 -16.98 25.38
CA ILE A 502 19.53 -17.03 24.42
C ILE A 502 18.60 -15.83 24.63
N ARG A 503 18.32 -15.46 25.88
CA ARG A 503 17.43 -14.34 26.21
C ARG A 503 18.05 -12.99 25.79
N GLN A 504 19.36 -12.81 25.99
CA GLN A 504 20.09 -11.63 25.52
C GLN A 504 20.08 -11.54 23.99
N LEU A 505 20.32 -12.64 23.28
CA LEU A 505 20.25 -12.67 21.81
C LEU A 505 18.83 -12.39 21.30
N GLN A 506 17.80 -12.97 21.91
CA GLN A 506 16.40 -12.67 21.55
C GLN A 506 16.04 -11.21 21.83
N ALA A 507 16.52 -10.63 22.93
CA ALA A 507 16.32 -9.22 23.23
C ALA A 507 17.04 -8.31 22.23
N LEU A 508 18.21 -8.69 21.73
CA LEU A 508 18.92 -7.95 20.66
C LEU A 508 18.25 -8.09 19.29
N ALA A 509 17.66 -9.26 18.98
CA ALA A 509 16.96 -9.49 17.73
C ALA A 509 15.59 -8.79 17.65
N TYR A 510 14.89 -8.70 18.79
CA TYR A 510 13.48 -8.29 18.82
C TYR A 510 13.19 -7.11 19.77
N GLY A 511 14.21 -6.55 20.42
CA GLY A 511 14.08 -5.37 21.28
C GLY A 511 14.18 -4.09 20.46
N GLY A 512 13.20 -3.19 20.59
CA GLY A 512 13.12 -1.94 19.82
C GLY A 512 14.13 -0.83 20.17
N LYS A 513 15.30 -1.15 20.75
CA LYS A 513 16.37 -0.18 21.04
C LYS A 513 17.54 -0.40 20.09
N ALA A 514 18.08 0.69 19.52
CA ALA A 514 19.22 0.63 18.60
C ALA A 514 20.43 -0.03 19.28
N ASN A 515 20.89 -1.15 18.72
CA ASN A 515 21.94 -2.01 19.29
C ASN A 515 23.33 -1.40 19.07
N SER A 516 24.12 -1.27 20.15
CA SER A 516 25.56 -1.01 20.06
C SER A 516 26.29 -2.31 19.71
N GLY A 517 27.14 -2.32 18.69
CA GLY A 517 27.86 -3.53 18.23
C GLY A 517 28.69 -4.25 19.31
N THR A 518 29.03 -3.57 20.40
CA THR A 518 29.68 -4.15 21.59
C THR A 518 28.78 -5.12 22.37
N GLN A 519 27.47 -4.84 22.50
CA GLN A 519 26.53 -5.69 23.23
C GLN A 519 26.28 -7.03 22.54
N LEU A 520 26.30 -7.03 21.20
CA LEU A 520 26.22 -8.26 20.41
C LEU A 520 27.47 -9.12 20.59
N ALA A 521 28.66 -8.51 20.56
CA ALA A 521 29.92 -9.23 20.73
C ALA A 521 30.01 -9.92 22.10
N ASP A 522 29.56 -9.24 23.17
CA ASP A 522 29.52 -9.81 24.53
C ASP A 522 28.53 -10.98 24.64
N ALA A 523 27.32 -10.83 24.07
CA ALA A 523 26.31 -11.89 24.06
C ALA A 523 26.75 -13.12 23.25
N VAL A 524 27.41 -12.91 22.11
CA VAL A 524 27.98 -14.00 21.29
C VAL A 524 29.11 -14.72 22.03
N LYS A 525 29.97 -13.98 22.73
CA LYS A 525 31.05 -14.56 23.52
C LYS A 525 30.51 -15.38 24.70
N ALA A 526 29.50 -14.87 25.40
CA ALA A 526 28.80 -15.57 26.48
C ALA A 526 28.14 -16.87 26.00
N LEU A 527 27.47 -16.84 24.84
CA LEU A 527 26.90 -18.03 24.20
C LEU A 527 27.98 -19.08 23.90
N LEU A 528 29.07 -18.69 23.24
CA LEU A 528 30.14 -19.63 22.88
C LEU A 528 30.84 -20.20 24.12
N SER A 529 31.00 -19.43 25.19
CA SER A 529 31.51 -19.96 26.46
C SER A 529 30.54 -20.95 27.09
N ALA A 530 29.23 -20.67 27.08
CA ALA A 530 28.21 -21.55 27.67
C ALA A 530 28.05 -22.87 26.89
N VAL A 531 28.21 -22.82 25.56
CA VAL A 531 28.18 -24.03 24.72
C VAL A 531 29.46 -24.87 24.91
N LYS A 532 30.62 -24.23 25.11
CA LYS A 532 31.91 -24.92 25.31
C LYS A 532 32.13 -25.41 26.74
N SER A 533 31.49 -24.80 27.74
CA SER A 533 31.68 -25.13 29.17
C SER A 533 31.00 -26.44 29.60
N GLY A 534 30.11 -27.02 28.78
CA GLY A 534 29.75 -28.44 28.82
C GLY A 534 29.22 -29.01 30.15
N ASN A 535 28.80 -28.19 31.12
CA ASN A 535 28.23 -28.66 32.39
C ASN A 535 26.70 -28.64 32.33
N LEU A 536 26.12 -29.64 31.66
CA LEU A 536 24.68 -29.89 31.57
C LEU A 536 24.15 -30.44 32.90
N LYS A 537 23.92 -29.56 33.89
CA LYS A 537 23.16 -29.92 35.10
C LYS A 537 21.68 -29.65 34.89
N THR A 538 20.90 -30.73 34.81
CA THR A 538 19.44 -30.72 34.74
C THR A 538 18.85 -29.99 35.96
N MET A 539 18.15 -28.87 35.76
CA MET A 539 17.31 -28.26 36.80
C MET A 539 15.87 -28.79 36.74
N VAL A 540 15.34 -29.13 37.91
CA VAL A 540 13.91 -29.35 38.17
C VAL A 540 13.24 -27.97 38.30
N GLN A 541 12.23 -27.69 37.47
CA GLN A 541 11.47 -26.43 37.54
C GLN A 541 10.65 -26.34 38.83
N PRO A 542 10.62 -25.19 39.53
CA PRO A 542 9.45 -24.76 40.25
C PRO A 542 8.53 -23.98 39.29
N SER A 543 7.27 -24.42 39.20
CA SER A 543 6.20 -23.72 38.50
C SER A 543 6.03 -22.32 39.07
N THR A 544 6.24 -21.29 38.25
CA THR A 544 5.86 -19.91 38.61
C THR A 544 4.76 -19.45 37.65
N PRO A 545 3.61 -18.98 38.16
CA PRO A 545 2.47 -18.59 37.34
C PRO A 545 2.76 -17.32 36.51
N LEU A 546 2.10 -17.25 35.35
CA LEU A 546 2.21 -16.19 34.35
C LEU A 546 1.99 -14.79 34.96
N ARG A 547 2.87 -13.84 34.60
CA ARG A 547 2.67 -12.41 34.87
C ARG A 547 1.54 -11.85 33.98
N PRO A 548 0.64 -11.00 34.49
CA PRO A 548 -0.41 -10.38 33.71
C PRO A 548 0.14 -9.40 32.67
N LEU A 549 -0.51 -9.39 31.51
CA LEU A 549 -0.06 -8.73 30.29
C LEU A 549 -0.73 -7.36 30.15
N ASN A 550 -0.45 -6.43 31.05
CA ASN A 550 -0.61 -4.98 30.80
C ASN A 550 0.14 -4.12 31.82
N PRO A 551 1.14 -3.32 31.44
CA PRO A 551 1.60 -2.20 32.23
C PRO A 551 0.89 -0.91 31.76
N ASN A 552 0.01 -0.37 32.61
CA ASN A 552 -0.69 0.91 32.51
C ASN A 552 -1.83 1.00 31.49
N GLY A 553 -3.05 1.02 32.04
CA GLY A 553 -4.34 1.29 31.42
C GLY A 553 -5.42 1.04 32.45
#